data_AF-A6HCY5-F1
#
_entry.id   AF-A6HCY5-F1
#
_cell.length_a   1.000
_cell.length_b   1.000
_cell.length_c   1.000
_cell.angle_alpha   90.00
_cell.angle_beta   90.00
_cell.angle_gamma   90.00
#
_symmetry.space_group_name_H-M   'P 1'
#
loop_
_entity.id
_entity.type
_entity.pdbx_description
1 polymer ?
#
loop_
_entity_poly.entity_id
_entity_poly.type
_entity_poly.pdbx_seq_one_letter_code
_entity_poly.pdbx_strand_id
1 'polypeptide(L)'
;MGSVLTILPLVLQNLDHGRAWGILTFKGKSEETAREIEQVMYHDWRLVPKHEEEAFTAFTGKAEDRLNLVPYPPLLRAMILAERQKNGDTSVEEPLLNLERTRMRPWDYPAKQETKGRAKGTPV
;
A
#
# COMPACT_ATOMS: atom_id res chain seq x y z
N MET A 1 -5.20 -25.53 -15.83
CA MET A 1 -6.12 -25.72 -14.69
C MET A 1 -7.15 -24.61 -14.78
N GLY A 2 -8.41 -24.95 -15.07
CA GLY A 2 -9.47 -23.96 -15.31
C GLY A 2 -10.12 -23.52 -14.02
N SER A 3 -10.08 -22.23 -13.72
CA SER A 3 -10.80 -21.62 -12.59
C SER A 3 -12.26 -21.42 -12.98
N VAL A 4 -13.16 -22.10 -12.27
CA VAL A 4 -14.62 -22.00 -12.45
C VAL A 4 -15.11 -20.74 -11.72
N LEU A 5 -15.64 -19.78 -12.47
CA LEU A 5 -16.22 -18.54 -11.97
C LEU A 5 -17.70 -18.79 -11.63
N THR A 6 -18.04 -18.93 -10.35
CA THR A 6 -19.44 -19.06 -9.93
C THR A 6 -20.05 -17.68 -9.73
N ILE A 7 -20.87 -17.22 -10.67
CA ILE A 7 -21.66 -15.99 -10.56
C ILE A 7 -23.06 -16.35 -10.04
N LEU A 8 -23.42 -15.88 -8.84
CA LEU A 8 -24.81 -15.91 -8.35
C LEU A 8 -25.63 -14.85 -9.11
N PRO A 9 -26.77 -15.19 -9.72
CA PRO A 9 -27.50 -14.28 -10.59
C PRO A 9 -28.28 -13.25 -9.77
N LEU A 10 -27.90 -11.98 -9.86
CA LEU A 10 -28.80 -10.86 -9.64
C LEU A 10 -28.89 -10.07 -10.95
N VAL A 11 -30.11 -9.86 -11.41
CA VAL A 11 -30.47 -9.34 -12.73
C VAL A 11 -29.97 -7.91 -12.93
N LEU A 12 -28.98 -7.74 -13.80
CA LEU A 12 -28.66 -6.48 -14.48
C LEU A 12 -28.54 -6.80 -15.98
N GLN A 13 -29.20 -6.03 -16.84
CA GLN A 13 -29.31 -6.35 -18.27
C GLN A 13 -27.95 -6.46 -18.98
N ASN A 14 -26.92 -5.78 -18.48
CA ASN A 14 -25.59 -5.70 -19.12
C ASN A 14 -24.43 -6.26 -18.29
N LEU A 15 -24.68 -6.86 -17.10
CA LEU A 15 -23.63 -7.41 -16.22
C LEU A 15 -22.46 -6.44 -15.93
N ASP A 16 -22.75 -5.13 -15.94
CA ASP A 16 -21.78 -4.02 -15.83
C ASP A 16 -21.49 -3.60 -14.39
N HIS A 17 -22.23 -4.16 -13.42
CA HIS A 17 -22.05 -3.91 -12.00
C HIS A 17 -21.70 -5.21 -11.25
N GLY A 18 -20.81 -5.13 -10.26
CA GLY A 18 -20.39 -6.31 -9.52
C GLY A 18 -19.25 -6.07 -8.55
N ARG A 19 -18.74 -7.18 -8.00
CA ARG A 19 -17.53 -7.24 -7.17
C ARG A 19 -16.48 -8.07 -7.89
N ALA A 20 -15.21 -7.73 -7.69
CA ALA A 20 -14.09 -8.42 -8.29
C ALA A 20 -13.01 -8.71 -7.23
N TRP A 21 -12.29 -9.82 -7.42
CA TRP A 21 -11.16 -10.22 -6.59
C TRP A 21 -9.93 -10.45 -7.45
N GLY A 22 -8.76 -10.10 -6.94
CA GLY A 22 -7.51 -10.26 -7.68
C GLY A 22 -6.27 -10.07 -6.80
N ILE A 23 -5.11 -10.38 -7.38
CA ILE A 23 -3.81 -10.16 -6.74
C ILE A 23 -3.34 -8.75 -7.11
N LEU A 24 -3.10 -7.92 -6.10
CA LEU A 24 -2.60 -6.56 -6.33
C LEU A 24 -1.09 -6.61 -6.64
N THR A 25 -0.71 -6.06 -7.79
CA THR A 25 0.69 -5.71 -8.08
C THR A 25 0.80 -4.19 -8.17
N PHE A 26 1.43 -3.56 -7.18
CA PHE A 26 1.58 -2.10 -7.12
C PHE A 26 3.06 -1.71 -7.22
N LYS A 27 3.41 -0.90 -8.22
CA LYS A 27 4.79 -0.46 -8.50
C LYS A 27 5.80 -1.62 -8.50
N GLY A 28 5.41 -2.73 -9.15
CA GLY A 28 6.25 -3.94 -9.28
C GLY A 28 6.31 -4.84 -8.04
N LYS A 29 5.56 -4.53 -6.98
CA LYS A 29 5.46 -5.39 -5.78
C LYS A 29 4.11 -6.11 -5.79
N SER A 30 4.13 -7.42 -5.96
CA SER A 30 2.95 -8.28 -5.89
C SER A 30 2.62 -8.67 -4.45
N GLU A 31 1.34 -8.66 -4.10
CA GLU A 31 0.84 -9.31 -2.89
C GLU A 31 0.73 -10.83 -3.09
N GLU A 32 0.76 -11.61 -2.01
CA GLU A 32 0.70 -13.08 -2.07
C GLU A 32 -0.73 -13.61 -2.21
N THR A 33 -1.71 -12.86 -1.70
CA THR A 33 -3.10 -13.29 -1.62
C THR A 33 -4.01 -12.41 -2.46
N ALA A 34 -5.02 -13.05 -3.06
CA ALA A 34 -6.09 -12.33 -3.72
C ALA A 34 -6.97 -11.61 -2.68
N ARG A 35 -7.42 -10.42 -3.01
CA ARG A 35 -8.30 -9.60 -2.19
C ARG A 35 -9.37 -8.91 -3.02
N GLU A 36 -10.42 -8.44 -2.37
CA GLU A 36 -11.48 -7.67 -3.02
C GLU A 36 -10.92 -6.35 -3.58
N ILE A 37 -11.23 -6.09 -4.84
CA ILE A 37 -10.81 -4.90 -5.57
C ILE A 37 -11.75 -3.75 -5.20
N GLU A 38 -11.17 -2.62 -4.79
CA GLU A 38 -11.94 -1.41 -4.52
C GLU A 38 -12.30 -0.66 -5.81
N GLN A 39 -13.32 0.20 -5.77
CA GLN A 39 -13.65 1.13 -6.86
C GLN A 39 -14.01 0.43 -8.18
N VAL A 40 -14.54 -0.80 -8.14
CA VAL A 40 -14.96 -1.56 -9.34
C VAL A 40 -15.94 -0.76 -10.20
N MET A 41 -16.76 0.09 -9.59
CA MET A 41 -17.76 0.93 -10.28
C MET A 41 -17.21 2.26 -10.81
N TYR A 42 -15.91 2.54 -10.67
CA TYR A 42 -15.31 3.75 -11.22
C TYR A 42 -15.08 3.57 -12.73
N HIS A 43 -15.06 4.67 -13.47
CA HIS A 43 -14.87 4.64 -14.93
C HIS A 43 -13.39 4.68 -15.37
N ASP A 44 -12.46 4.47 -14.44
CA ASP A 44 -11.01 4.62 -14.66
C ASP A 44 -10.30 3.31 -15.05
N TRP A 45 -11.02 2.18 -15.09
CA TRP A 45 -10.45 0.88 -15.41
C TRP A 45 -10.07 0.77 -16.90
N ARG A 46 -8.91 0.16 -17.15
CA ARG A 46 -8.42 -0.17 -18.51
C ARG A 46 -7.96 -1.62 -18.57
N LEU A 47 -8.30 -2.29 -19.67
CA LEU A 47 -7.84 -3.65 -19.93
C LEU A 47 -6.48 -3.61 -20.63
N VAL A 48 -5.52 -4.38 -20.12
CA VAL A 48 -4.23 -4.58 -20.79
C VAL A 48 -4.41 -5.60 -21.93
N PRO A 49 -4.08 -5.26 -23.19
CA PRO A 49 -4.13 -6.20 -24.29
C PRO A 49 -3.14 -7.37 -24.09
N LYS A 50 -3.56 -8.60 -24.44
CA LYS A 50 -2.75 -9.81 -24.23
C LYS A 50 -1.34 -9.75 -24.84
N HIS A 51 -1.20 -9.11 -26.00
CA HIS A 51 0.09 -9.01 -26.69
C HIS A 51 1.02 -7.97 -26.05
N GLU A 52 0.51 -7.09 -25.20
CA GLU A 52 1.27 -6.08 -24.46
C GLU A 52 1.57 -6.52 -23.02
N GLU A 53 1.01 -7.66 -22.57
CA GLU A 53 1.10 -8.13 -21.18
C GLU A 53 2.55 -8.33 -20.72
N GLU A 54 3.40 -8.91 -21.56
CA GLU A 54 4.82 -9.11 -21.26
C GLU A 54 5.56 -7.79 -21.11
N ALA A 55 5.33 -6.85 -22.03
CA ALA A 55 5.97 -5.54 -22.02
C ALA A 55 5.49 -4.67 -20.84
N PHE A 56 4.20 -4.77 -20.49
CA PHE A 56 3.60 -4.05 -19.37
C PHE A 56 4.09 -4.58 -18.02
N THR A 57 4.31 -5.90 -17.91
CA THR A 57 4.75 -6.56 -16.68
C THR A 57 6.26 -6.44 -16.45
N ALA A 58 7.03 -6.15 -17.51
CA ALA A 58 8.48 -5.95 -17.42
C ALA A 58 8.82 -4.75 -16.50
N PHE A 59 9.18 -5.05 -15.26
CA PHE A 59 9.57 -4.06 -14.26
C PHE A 59 10.95 -4.37 -13.68
N THR A 60 11.86 -3.41 -13.73
CA THR A 60 13.16 -3.49 -13.05
C THR A 60 13.10 -2.68 -11.76
N GLY A 61 13.10 -3.38 -10.63
CA GLY A 61 13.11 -2.75 -9.31
C GLY A 61 14.40 -1.96 -9.10
N LYS A 62 14.29 -0.68 -8.75
CA LYS A 62 15.43 0.08 -8.24
C LYS A 62 15.74 -0.40 -6.82
N ALA A 63 17.02 -0.55 -6.50
CA ALA A 63 17.44 -0.76 -5.12
C ALA A 63 16.91 0.39 -4.26
N GLU A 64 16.17 0.07 -3.20
CA GLU A 64 15.75 1.08 -2.24
C GLU A 64 16.97 1.47 -1.41
N ASP A 65 17.56 2.62 -1.69
CA ASP A 65 18.61 3.21 -0.86
C ASP A 65 17.96 3.71 0.43
N ARG A 66 18.12 2.97 1.53
CA ARG A 66 17.37 3.18 2.79
C ARG A 66 18.29 3.44 3.96
N LEU A 67 19.11 4.46 3.86
CA LEU A 67 19.71 5.07 5.04
C LEU A 67 18.68 6.03 5.65
N ASN A 68 17.88 5.50 6.56
CA ASN A 68 16.75 6.17 7.21
C ASN A 68 17.15 6.81 8.56
N LEU A 69 18.41 7.20 8.72
CA LEU A 69 18.91 7.84 9.95
C LEU A 69 18.74 9.35 9.84
N VAL A 70 17.93 9.94 10.72
CA VAL A 70 17.71 11.40 10.76
C VAL A 70 18.08 11.96 12.13
N PRO A 71 18.53 13.22 12.22
CA PRO A 71 18.81 13.83 13.52
C PRO A 71 17.53 14.00 14.35
N TYR A 72 17.66 13.88 15.67
CA TYR A 72 16.57 14.23 16.57
C TYR A 72 16.27 15.75 16.51
N PRO A 73 15.01 16.16 16.71
CA PRO A 73 14.65 17.56 16.89
C PRO A 73 15.46 18.23 18.02
N PRO A 74 15.69 19.56 17.96
CA PRO A 74 16.65 20.25 18.84
C PRO A 74 16.45 19.99 20.34
N LEU A 75 15.20 20.01 20.80
CA LEU A 75 14.88 19.77 22.21
C LEU A 75 15.21 18.34 22.65
N LEU A 76 14.78 17.34 21.88
CA LEU A 76 15.02 15.93 22.19
C LEU A 76 16.51 15.60 22.13
N ARG A 77 17.23 16.15 21.14
CA ARG A 77 18.69 16.03 21.05
C ARG A 77 19.37 16.56 22.32
N ALA A 78 19.01 17.76 22.76
CA ALA A 78 19.60 18.36 23.97
C ALA A 78 19.31 17.53 25.23
N MET A 79 18.09 17.02 25.37
CA MET A 79 17.70 16.17 26.49
C MET A 79 18.49 14.86 26.53
N ILE A 80 18.66 14.19 25.39
CA ILE A 80 19.44 12.94 25.29
C ILE A 80 20.90 13.18 25.70
N LEU A 81 21.50 14.27 25.23
CA LEU A 81 22.89 14.62 25.56
C LEU A 81 23.06 14.95 27.05
N ALA A 82 22.13 15.72 27.63
CA ALA A 82 22.16 16.06 29.05
C ALA A 82 22.04 14.80 29.94
N GLU A 83 21.19 13.85 29.58
CA GLU A 83 21.02 12.60 30.33
C GLU A 83 22.26 11.70 30.25
N ARG A 84 22.92 11.61 29.09
CA ARG A 84 24.20 10.87 28.95
C ARG A 84 25.28 11.45 29.86
N GLN A 85 25.42 12.77 29.87
CA GLN A 85 26.39 13.47 30.71
C GLN A 85 26.13 13.22 32.20
N LYS A 86 24.86 13.24 32.61
CA LYS A 86 24.44 12.93 33.98
C LYS A 86 24.79 11.51 34.40
N ASN A 87 24.70 10.56 33.47
CA ASN A 87 25.00 9.14 33.71
C ASN A 87 26.51 8.80 33.58
N GLY A 88 27.36 9.82 33.37
CA GLY A 88 28.81 9.65 33.24
C GLY A 88 29.27 9.13 31.87
N ASP A 89 28.37 9.05 30.89
CA ASP A 89 28.68 8.63 29.54
C ASP A 89 29.32 9.81 28.78
N THR A 90 30.56 9.64 28.33
CA THR A 90 31.35 10.66 27.62
C THR A 90 31.25 10.54 26.10
N SER A 91 30.32 9.72 25.60
CA SER A 91 30.10 9.55 24.17
C SER A 91 29.74 10.88 23.47
N VAL A 92 30.52 11.21 22.44
CA VAL A 92 30.33 12.40 21.58
C VAL A 92 29.44 12.07 20.37
N GLU A 93 28.90 10.86 20.30
CA GLU A 93 28.10 10.40 19.16
C GLU A 93 26.77 11.14 19.07
N GLU A 94 26.46 11.68 17.89
CA GLU A 94 25.19 12.33 17.64
C GLU A 94 24.03 11.34 17.77
N PRO A 95 22.99 11.65 18.56
CA PRO A 95 21.81 10.79 18.60
C PRO A 95 21.09 10.90 17.25
N LEU A 96 20.94 9.77 16.57
CA LEU A 96 20.21 9.64 15.31
C LEU A 96 18.95 8.80 15.54
N LEU A 97 17.84 9.28 14.99
CA LEU A 97 16.57 8.57 14.95
C LEU A 97 16.58 7.64 13.74
N ASN A 98 16.46 6.33 14.01
CA ASN A 98 16.29 5.34 12.97
C ASN A 98 14.82 5.31 12.51
N LEU A 99 14.54 5.80 11.31
CA LEU A 99 13.23 5.71 10.64
C LEU A 99 13.01 4.36 9.96
N GLU A 100 13.72 3.31 10.39
CA GLU A 100 13.42 1.95 9.97
C GLU A 100 11.93 1.64 10.20
N ARG A 101 11.31 1.13 9.13
CA ARG A 101 10.00 0.46 9.16
C ARG A 101 8.74 1.32 9.19
N THR A 102 8.78 2.64 9.09
CA THR A 102 7.56 3.35 8.66
C THR A 102 7.44 3.18 7.15
N ARG A 103 6.88 2.04 6.70
CA ARG A 103 6.47 1.85 5.30
C ARG A 103 5.31 2.81 5.05
N MET A 104 5.63 4.08 4.79
CA MET A 104 4.66 5.06 4.33
C MET A 104 4.11 4.52 3.02
N ARG A 105 2.88 4.01 3.07
CA ARG A 105 2.17 3.64 1.86
C ARG A 105 1.83 4.95 1.14
N PRO A 106 2.04 5.02 -0.17
CA PRO A 106 1.54 6.15 -0.95
C PRO A 106 0.05 6.37 -0.70
N TRP A 107 -0.40 7.62 -0.79
CA TRP A 107 -1.80 7.99 -0.53
C TRP A 107 -2.77 7.31 -1.50
N ASP A 108 -2.29 6.96 -2.70
CA ASP A 108 -2.98 6.27 -3.79
C ASP A 108 -2.90 4.74 -3.67
N TYR A 109 -2.32 4.20 -2.58
CA TYR A 109 -2.26 2.76 -2.39
C TYR A 109 -3.68 2.19 -2.22
N PRO A 110 -4.09 1.18 -3.01
CA PRO A 110 -5.45 0.67 -2.93
C PRO A 110 -5.75 0.14 -1.52
N ALA A 111 -6.85 0.60 -0.91
CA ALA A 111 -7.28 0.16 0.40
C ALA A 111 -7.97 -1.20 0.34
N LYS A 112 -8.19 -1.84 1.50
CA LYS A 112 -8.95 -3.09 1.57
C LYS A 112 -10.44 -2.78 1.62
N GLN A 113 -11.21 -3.29 0.66
CA GLN A 113 -12.67 -3.05 0.61
C GLN A 113 -13.41 -3.71 1.78
N GLU A 114 -12.91 -4.83 2.30
CA GLU A 114 -13.51 -5.58 3.42
C GLU A 114 -13.73 -4.76 4.69
N THR A 115 -13.00 -3.65 4.86
CA THR A 115 -13.12 -2.75 6.02
C THR A 115 -14.06 -1.56 5.77
N LYS A 116 -14.55 -1.37 4.55
CA LYS A 116 -15.45 -0.26 4.20
C LYS A 116 -16.92 -0.65 4.40
N GLY A 117 -17.62 0.10 5.25
CA GLY A 117 -19.04 -0.06 5.47
C GLY A 117 -19.87 0.24 4.21
N ARG A 118 -20.87 -0.60 3.93
CA ARG A 118 -21.79 -0.39 2.80
C ARG A 118 -22.69 0.81 3.10
N ALA A 119 -22.91 1.67 2.09
CA ALA A 119 -23.83 2.80 2.22
C ALA A 119 -25.24 2.31 2.60
N LYS A 120 -25.82 2.89 3.65
CA LYS A 120 -27.23 2.67 3.98
C LYS A 120 -28.07 3.47 3.00
N GLY A 121 -28.86 2.79 2.18
CA GLY A 121 -29.73 3.43 1.21
C GLY A 121 -30.92 4.07 1.90
N THR A 122 -30.98 5.40 1.92
CA THR A 122 -32.25 6.13 2.00
C THR A 122 -32.56 6.58 0.58
N PRO A 123 -33.50 5.93 -0.14
CA PRO A 123 -33.98 6.47 -1.40
C PRO A 123 -34.71 7.78 -1.11
N VAL A 124 -34.33 8.85 -1.82
CA VAL A 124 -34.99 10.17 -1.77
C VAL A 124 -35.98 10.27 -2.91
#